data_AF-A0A3D0PNC8-F1
#
_entry.id   AF-A0A3D0PNC8-F1
#
_cell.length_a   1.000
_cell.length_b   1.000
_cell.length_c   1.000
_cell.angle_alpha   90.00
_cell.angle_beta   90.00
_cell.angle_gamma   90.00
#
_symmetry.space_group_name_H-M   'P 1'
#
loop_
_entity.id
_entity.type
_entity.pdbx_description
1 polymer ?
#
loop_
_entity_poly.entity_id
_entity_poly.type
_entity_poly.pdbx_seq_one_letter_code
_entity_poly.pdbx_strand_id
1 'polypeptide(L)'
;ANTTIPEAHGAARAYEVTGEERYRNIAESYWACAVRNRGTFATGGQTSGEVWTPMNQQAARLGDMNQEHCTVYNMIRLAEYLYRWTGSSEYSDYI
;
A
#
# COMPACT_ATOMS: atom_id res chain seq x y z
N ALA A 1 -7.18 -5.44 6.04
CA ALA A 1 -6.18 -4.61 5.34
C ALA A 1 -5.89 -5.24 3.99
N ASN A 2 -5.41 -6.50 3.98
CA ASN A 2 -5.17 -7.26 2.77
C ASN A 2 -6.37 -7.35 1.81
N THR A 3 -7.62 -7.32 2.31
CA THR A 3 -8.82 -7.32 1.47
C THR A 3 -8.89 -6.15 0.48
N THR A 4 -8.45 -4.95 0.85
CA THR A 4 -8.65 -3.75 0.03
C THR A 4 -7.46 -3.43 -0.88
N ILE A 5 -6.29 -4.05 -0.68
CA ILE A 5 -5.13 -3.83 -1.56
C ILE A 5 -5.36 -4.41 -2.97
N PRO A 6 -5.94 -5.62 -3.14
CA PRO A 6 -6.34 -6.13 -4.44
C PRO A 6 -7.34 -5.24 -5.19
N GLU A 7 -8.19 -4.49 -4.48
CA GLU A 7 -9.08 -3.50 -5.11
C GLU A 7 -8.26 -2.37 -5.74
N ALA A 8 -7.20 -1.91 -5.06
CA ALA A 8 -6.25 -0.95 -5.61
C ALA A 8 -5.45 -1.52 -6.79
N HIS A 9 -5.11 -2.82 -6.78
CA HIS A 9 -4.57 -3.50 -7.97
C HIS A 9 -5.56 -3.50 -9.14
N GLY A 10 -6.85 -3.73 -8.85
CA GLY A 10 -7.91 -3.64 -9.85
C GLY A 10 -7.97 -2.26 -10.48
N ALA A 11 -7.93 -1.20 -9.67
CA ALA A 11 -7.84 0.18 -10.16
C ALA A 11 -6.56 0.38 -11.00
N ALA A 12 -5.40 -0.06 -10.51
CA ALA A 12 -4.15 0.09 -11.26
C ALA A 12 -4.20 -0.60 -12.63
N ARG A 13 -4.74 -1.82 -12.69
CA ARG A 13 -4.88 -2.55 -13.95
C ARG A 13 -5.91 -1.92 -14.87
N ALA A 14 -7.01 -1.39 -14.32
CA ALA A 14 -8.01 -0.65 -15.11
C ALA A 14 -7.37 0.57 -15.78
N TYR A 15 -6.55 1.35 -15.05
CA TYR A 15 -5.82 2.46 -15.63
C TYR A 15 -4.90 2.03 -16.80
N GLU A 16 -4.11 0.96 -16.62
CA GLU A 16 -3.21 0.47 -17.67
C GLU A 16 -3.93 0.05 -18.96
N VAL A 17 -5.19 -0.39 -18.86
CA VAL A 17 -5.97 -0.87 -20.01
C VAL A 17 -6.82 0.23 -20.63
N THR A 18 -7.40 1.13 -19.82
CA THR A 18 -8.36 2.14 -20.31
C THR A 18 -7.75 3.53 -20.46
N GLY A 19 -6.66 3.84 -19.75
CA GLY A 19 -6.08 5.19 -19.67
C GLY A 19 -6.93 6.19 -18.86
N GLU A 20 -8.00 5.75 -18.20
CA GLU A 20 -8.86 6.64 -17.42
C GLU A 20 -8.19 7.07 -16.10
N GLU A 21 -7.82 8.36 -16.00
CA GLU A 21 -7.10 8.93 -14.86
C GLU A 21 -7.76 8.71 -13.49
N ARG A 22 -9.08 8.54 -13.42
CA ARG A 22 -9.77 8.21 -12.16
C ARG A 22 -9.18 6.97 -11.46
N TYR A 23 -8.77 5.97 -12.24
CA TYR A 23 -8.26 4.71 -11.70
C TYR A 23 -6.82 4.85 -11.20
N ARG A 24 -6.00 5.64 -11.89
CA ARG A 24 -4.68 6.03 -11.40
C ARG A 24 -4.78 6.79 -10.08
N ASN A 25 -5.68 7.78 -10.01
CA ASN A 25 -5.90 8.57 -8.81
C ASN A 25 -6.30 7.71 -7.61
N ILE A 26 -7.12 6.67 -7.82
CA ILE A 26 -7.48 5.71 -6.77
C ILE A 26 -6.25 4.97 -6.25
N ALA A 27 -5.41 4.41 -7.15
CA ALA A 27 -4.21 3.68 -6.76
C ALA A 27 -3.19 4.57 -6.01
N GLU A 28 -2.95 5.78 -6.51
CA GLU A 28 -2.05 6.76 -5.88
C GLU A 28 -2.58 7.24 -4.52
N SER A 29 -3.90 7.46 -4.40
CA SER A 29 -4.54 7.85 -3.14
C SER A 29 -4.49 6.73 -2.10
N TYR A 30 -4.67 5.48 -2.54
CA TYR A 30 -4.53 4.32 -1.68
C TYR A 30 -3.10 4.21 -1.14
N TRP A 31 -2.10 4.33 -2.01
CA TRP A 31 -0.69 4.35 -1.60
C TRP A 31 -0.38 5.46 -0.59
N ALA A 32 -0.85 6.68 -0.84
CA ALA A 32 -0.67 7.79 0.10
C ALA A 32 -1.25 7.45 1.49
N CYS A 33 -2.46 6.88 1.54
CA CYS A 33 -3.10 6.46 2.78
C CYS A 33 -2.44 5.27 3.47
N ALA A 34 -1.85 4.34 2.72
CA ALA A 34 -1.28 3.10 3.24
C ALA A 34 0.17 3.26 3.70
N VAL A 35 0.97 4.03 2.95
CA VAL A 35 2.42 4.15 3.13
C VAL A 35 2.79 5.53 3.62
N ARG A 36 2.58 6.58 2.80
CA ARG A 36 3.09 7.94 3.09
C ARG A 36 2.54 8.51 4.40
N ASN A 37 1.24 8.32 4.65
CA ASN A 37 0.55 9.02 5.75
C ASN A 37 0.36 8.15 7.00
N ARG A 38 0.50 6.82 6.90
CA ARG A 38 0.14 5.91 8.01
C ARG A 38 1.26 5.72 9.02
N GLY A 39 2.51 5.78 8.57
CA GLY A 39 3.64 5.26 9.32
C GLY A 39 3.72 3.73 9.24
N THR A 40 4.92 3.20 9.47
CA THR A 40 5.22 1.77 9.38
C THR A 40 5.97 1.30 10.63
N PHE A 41 5.96 0.01 10.89
CA PHE A 41 7.00 -0.59 11.73
C PHE A 41 8.36 -0.50 11.02
N ALA A 42 9.46 -0.65 11.76
CA ALA A 42 10.82 -0.54 11.21
C ALA A 42 11.10 -1.54 10.07
N THR A 43 10.37 -2.66 10.03
CA THR A 43 10.45 -3.70 9.00
C THR A 43 9.47 -3.49 7.83
N GLY A 44 8.80 -2.34 7.76
CA GLY A 44 7.97 -1.93 6.61
C GLY A 44 6.47 -2.26 6.70
N GLY A 45 6.05 -3.20 7.57
CA GLY A 45 4.63 -3.52 7.75
C GLY A 45 3.83 -2.42 8.43
N GLN A 46 2.51 -2.35 8.18
CA GLN A 46 1.63 -1.30 8.73
C GLN A 46 0.33 -1.82 9.36
N THR A 47 0.18 -3.14 9.54
CA THR A 47 -1.06 -3.78 9.99
C THR A 47 -0.90 -4.48 11.34
N SER A 48 -2.03 -4.66 12.03
CA SER A 48 -2.15 -5.42 13.28
C SER A 48 -3.55 -6.03 13.37
N GLY A 49 -3.65 -7.32 13.63
CA GLY A 49 -4.92 -8.06 13.64
C GLY A 49 -5.67 -7.99 12.31
N GLU A 50 -4.96 -8.15 11.19
CA GLU A 50 -5.49 -8.06 9.81
C GLU A 50 -6.14 -6.71 9.45
N VAL A 51 -6.01 -5.68 10.29
CA VAL A 51 -6.53 -4.34 10.02
C VAL A 51 -5.40 -3.32 9.92
N TRP A 52 -5.67 -2.22 9.22
CA TRP A 52 -4.74 -1.11 9.15
C TRP A 52 -4.54 -0.50 10.53
N THR A 53 -3.28 -0.28 10.93
CA THR A 53 -3.01 0.50 12.15
C THR A 53 -3.53 1.94 11.98
N PRO A 54 -4.05 2.57 13.05
CA PRO A 54 -4.34 4.00 13.00
C PRO A 54 -3.06 4.78 12.64
N MET A 55 -3.22 5.89 11.91
CA MET A 55 -2.07 6.68 11.44
C MET A 55 -1.20 7.11 12.61
N ASN A 56 0.11 6.88 12.49
CA ASN A 56 1.14 7.22 13.46
C ASN A 56 0.92 6.65 14.87
N GLN A 57 0.22 5.50 15.00
CA GLN A 57 -0.04 4.83 16.28
C GLN A 57 0.48 3.38 16.33
N GLN A 58 1.60 3.11 15.65
CA GLN A 58 2.20 1.76 15.55
C GLN A 58 2.55 1.18 16.92
N ALA A 59 3.08 2.01 17.83
CA ALA A 59 3.45 1.58 19.19
C ALA A 59 2.26 1.00 19.97
N ALA A 60 1.07 1.61 19.83
CA ALA A 60 -0.16 1.14 20.49
C ALA A 60 -0.70 -0.18 19.92
N ARG A 61 -0.13 -0.65 18.80
CA ARG A 61 -0.55 -1.86 18.08
C ARG A 61 0.58 -2.90 17.97
N LEU A 62 1.67 -2.72 18.73
CA LEU A 62 2.71 -3.73 18.90
C LEU A 62 2.15 -4.94 19.66
N GLY A 63 2.30 -6.13 19.09
CA GLY A 63 1.85 -7.38 19.67
C GLY A 63 1.99 -8.52 18.66
N ASP A 64 1.58 -9.73 19.02
CA ASP A 64 1.90 -10.95 18.24
C ASP A 64 1.19 -11.06 16.88
N MET A 65 0.24 -10.17 16.60
CA MET A 65 -0.62 -10.20 15.41
C MET A 65 -0.30 -9.06 14.42
N ASN A 66 0.87 -8.44 14.52
CA ASN A 66 1.28 -7.38 13.61
C ASN A 66 1.97 -7.93 12.35
N GLN A 67 1.95 -7.12 11.28
CA GLN A 67 2.67 -7.36 10.03
C GLN A 67 2.31 -8.65 9.30
N GLU A 68 1.02 -8.80 8.98
CA GLU A 68 0.59 -9.87 8.07
C GLU A 68 1.34 -9.80 6.73
N HIS A 69 2.00 -10.88 6.35
CA HIS A 69 2.88 -10.93 5.17
C HIS A 69 2.16 -10.57 3.86
N CYS A 70 0.92 -11.03 3.66
CA CYS A 70 0.15 -10.76 2.45
C CYS A 70 -0.08 -9.26 2.22
N THR A 71 -0.22 -8.48 3.29
CA THR A 71 -0.36 -7.03 3.18
C THR A 71 0.91 -6.44 2.55
N VAL A 72 2.09 -6.80 3.06
CA VAL A 72 3.37 -6.30 2.55
C VAL A 72 3.59 -6.74 1.10
N TYR A 73 3.34 -8.03 0.81
CA TYR A 73 3.45 -8.58 -0.54
C TYR A 73 2.58 -7.81 -1.55
N ASN A 74 1.31 -7.56 -1.24
CA ASN A 74 0.43 -6.83 -2.14
C ASN A 74 0.81 -5.34 -2.21
N MET A 75 1.31 -4.73 -1.15
CA MET A 75 1.81 -3.35 -1.22
C MET A 75 3.05 -3.22 -2.11
N ILE A 76 3.98 -4.19 -2.10
CA ILE A 76 5.13 -4.22 -3.00
C ILE A 76 4.65 -4.25 -4.45
N ARG A 77 3.68 -5.12 -4.77
CA ARG A 77 3.09 -5.17 -6.12
C ARG A 77 2.40 -3.86 -6.51
N LEU A 78 1.78 -3.16 -5.56
CA LEU A 78 1.17 -1.86 -5.81
C LEU A 78 2.25 -0.82 -6.14
N ALA A 79 3.37 -0.83 -5.40
CA ALA A 79 4.54 0.00 -5.66
C ALA A 79 5.09 -0.23 -7.07
N GLU A 80 5.15 -1.47 -7.55
CA GLU A 80 5.61 -1.77 -8.92
C GLU A 80 4.76 -1.09 -10.01
N TYR A 81 3.42 -1.06 -9.87
CA TYR A 81 2.57 -0.32 -10.81
C TYR A 81 2.95 1.16 -10.83
N LEU A 82 3.03 1.77 -9.64
CA LEU A 82 3.31 3.19 -9.48
C LEU A 82 4.72 3.56 -9.96
N TYR A 83 5.70 2.69 -9.72
CA TYR A 83 7.06 2.84 -10.22
C TYR A 83 7.09 2.84 -11.75
N ARG A 84 6.41 1.88 -12.40
CA ARG A 84 6.34 1.83 -13.87
C ARG A 84 5.71 3.08 -14.48
N TRP A 85 4.73 3.70 -13.82
CA TRP A 85 4.06 4.89 -14.34
C TRP A 85 4.84 6.18 -14.13
N THR A 86 5.64 6.26 -13.06
CA THR A 86 6.23 7.53 -12.60
C THR A 86 7.75 7.58 -12.65
N GLY A 87 8.43 6.43 -12.55
CA GLY A 87 9.87 6.36 -12.34
C GLY A 87 10.35 6.91 -10.99
N SER A 88 9.45 7.20 -10.05
CA SER A 88 9.81 7.78 -8.76
C SER A 88 10.52 6.77 -7.87
N SER A 89 11.71 7.13 -7.35
CA SER A 89 12.53 6.23 -6.52
C SER A 89 11.83 5.81 -5.23
N GLU A 90 10.90 6.60 -4.72
CA GLU A 90 10.16 6.29 -3.48
C GLU A 90 9.45 4.93 -3.52
N TYR A 91 8.99 4.51 -4.71
CA TYR A 91 8.33 3.22 -4.89
C TYR A 91 9.37 2.10 -4.92
N SER A 92 10.54 2.35 -5.49
CA SER A 92 11.65 1.39 -5.49
C SER A 92 12.29 1.25 -4.10
N ASP A 93 12.30 2.29 -3.28
CA ASP A 93 12.80 2.23 -1.90
C ASP A 93 11.89 1.38 -1.00
N TYR A 94 10.63 1.19 -1.40
CA TYR A 94 9.65 0.34 -0.70
C TYR A 94 9.68 -1.13 -1.14
N ILE A 95 10.06 -1.41 -2.39
CA ILE A 95 10.17 -2.77 -2.97
C ILE A 95 11.38 -3.49 -2.37
#